data_AF-A0A348AP27-F1
#
_entry.id   AF-A0A348AP27-F1
#
_cell.length_a   1.000
_cell.length_b   1.000
_cell.length_c   1.000
_cell.angle_alpha   90.00
_cell.angle_beta   90.00
_cell.angle_gamma   90.00
#
_symmetry.space_group_name_H-M   'P 1'
#
loop_
_entity.id
_entity.type
_entity.pdbx_description
1 polymer ?
#
loop_
_entity_poly.entity_id
_entity_poly.type
_entity_poly.pdbx_seq_one_letter_code
_entity_poly.pdbx_strand_id
1 'polypeptide(L)'
;MRKSIAISVCLILVFLVLQATPRSTYADLTTISKVRLSWKPVPDAVMYEFVITKNPAKSKREPVEEDIVFKKVDIYAPGYEVDVRPYADDLNGLWWQVRALNLDYQAISQFTPPQKVTEGELDPLSPLPTADLAARAFVPLYPSYSWIPVLHAASYEVQILSQPLAPENMNTQGILERSYAITGGTLFDCYDTHSYNQAGTWWWRVGARDVEGRLIGLWSEALPFSVRLTGTDVAAFGDSVTHGGGAVSNPPCDPAYDWTTYVGFPMRNLGCSGDTTWSMLQRFDADVLPFSPKVLVISGGVNDIRGGTPAAEVIDNLAAMREKCQQNGIFPVFVTLTPVNPTGIERIFQEKTSPDWQKEWTAVNMWVRSQNSYVDVSPSFIDLNVFMPSSLSTDGLHPDTKGKKIIGEAVGKFLEQRFSGYFDSVN
;
A
#
# COMPACT_ATOMS: atom_id res chain seq x y z
N MET A 1 15.95 51.77 -71.54
CA MET A 1 15.97 50.31 -71.76
C MET A 1 17.34 49.75 -71.39
N ARG A 2 17.44 48.99 -70.29
CA ARG A 2 18.30 47.81 -70.08
C ARG A 2 18.22 47.42 -68.60
N LYS A 3 17.63 46.25 -68.34
CA LYS A 3 17.58 45.58 -67.04
C LYS A 3 18.98 45.01 -66.75
N SER A 4 19.54 45.31 -65.57
CA SER A 4 20.70 44.59 -65.04
C SER A 4 20.29 43.91 -63.73
N ILE A 5 20.43 42.59 -63.76
CA ILE A 5 20.14 41.63 -62.69
C ILE A 5 21.35 41.60 -61.77
N ALA A 6 21.16 41.90 -60.49
CA ALA A 6 22.17 41.70 -59.45
C ALA A 6 22.04 40.27 -58.91
N ILE A 7 23.04 39.44 -59.17
CA ILE A 7 23.19 38.09 -58.61
C ILE A 7 24.03 38.23 -57.34
N SER A 8 23.40 38.07 -56.17
CA SER A 8 24.10 37.97 -54.89
C SER A 8 24.68 36.56 -54.73
N VAL A 9 26.00 36.49 -54.60
CA VAL A 9 26.76 35.28 -54.27
C VAL A 9 26.54 34.94 -52.80
N CYS A 10 25.94 33.78 -52.54
CA CYS A 10 25.70 33.25 -51.20
C CYS A 10 26.94 32.42 -50.78
N LEU A 11 27.65 32.86 -49.74
CA LEU A 11 28.72 32.08 -49.10
C LEU A 11 28.11 30.94 -48.28
N ILE A 12 28.37 29.70 -48.69
CA ILE A 12 28.06 28.50 -47.89
C ILE A 12 29.24 28.24 -46.97
N LEU A 13 29.08 28.54 -45.68
CA LEU A 13 29.97 28.09 -44.61
C LEU A 13 29.66 26.63 -44.29
N VAL A 14 30.59 25.74 -44.65
CA VAL A 14 30.56 24.33 -44.26
C VAL A 14 31.01 24.22 -42.80
N PHE A 15 30.07 24.03 -41.89
CA PHE A 15 30.37 23.61 -40.51
C PHE A 15 30.66 22.10 -40.51
N LEU A 16 31.93 21.75 -40.30
CA LEU A 16 32.34 20.39 -39.95
C LEU A 16 31.77 20.05 -38.57
N VAL A 17 30.71 19.24 -38.53
CA VAL A 17 30.24 18.61 -37.30
C VAL A 17 31.17 17.44 -36.99
N LEU A 18 32.06 17.62 -36.02
CA LEU A 18 32.74 16.52 -35.35
C LEU A 18 31.66 15.67 -34.66
N GLN A 19 31.30 14.54 -35.29
CA GLN A 19 30.49 13.52 -34.63
C GLN A 19 31.35 12.89 -33.54
N ALA A 20 31.15 13.33 -32.29
CA ALA A 20 31.59 12.57 -31.14
C ALA A 20 30.76 11.27 -31.11
N THR A 21 31.40 10.15 -31.46
CA THR A 21 30.86 8.82 -31.15
C THR A 21 30.64 8.73 -29.65
N PRO A 22 29.46 8.36 -29.14
CA PRO A 22 29.29 8.14 -27.71
C PRO A 22 30.21 6.99 -27.29
N ARG A 23 31.19 7.30 -26.45
CA ARG A 23 31.92 6.27 -25.69
C ARG A 23 30.88 5.66 -24.76
N SER A 24 30.42 4.45 -25.04
CA SER A 24 29.73 3.65 -24.04
C SER A 24 30.74 3.35 -22.93
N THR A 25 30.74 4.16 -21.88
CA THR A 25 31.34 3.75 -20.61
C THR A 25 30.49 2.61 -20.08
N TYR A 26 30.83 1.37 -20.45
CA TYR A 26 30.37 0.23 -19.68
C TYR A 26 30.84 0.48 -18.25
N ALA A 27 29.90 0.54 -17.30
CA ALA A 27 30.24 0.63 -15.89
C ALA A 27 31.18 -0.54 -15.57
N ASP A 28 32.29 -0.25 -14.88
CA ASP A 28 33.16 -1.30 -14.38
C ASP A 28 32.40 -2.08 -13.30
N LEU A 29 31.95 -3.28 -13.66
CA LEU A 29 31.14 -4.11 -12.77
C LEU A 29 31.93 -4.60 -11.55
N THR A 30 33.26 -4.53 -11.57
CA THR A 30 34.11 -4.97 -10.46
C THR A 30 34.07 -4.04 -9.25
N THR A 31 33.58 -2.80 -9.42
CA THR A 31 33.46 -1.82 -8.34
C THR A 31 32.06 -1.79 -7.69
N ILE A 32 31.11 -2.56 -8.22
CA ILE A 32 29.72 -2.55 -7.73
C ILE A 32 29.63 -3.27 -6.39
N SER A 33 29.04 -2.62 -5.40
CA SER A 33 28.92 -3.16 -4.04
C SER A 33 27.58 -3.84 -3.78
N LYS A 34 26.49 -3.26 -4.30
CA LYS A 34 25.14 -3.78 -4.13
C LYS A 34 24.28 -3.56 -5.37
N VAL A 35 23.25 -4.37 -5.50
CA VAL A 35 22.24 -4.24 -6.56
C VAL A 35 20.84 -4.32 -5.95
N ARG A 36 19.98 -3.37 -6.28
CA ARG A 36 18.56 -3.41 -5.94
C ARG A 36 17.76 -4.08 -7.06
N LEU A 37 17.00 -5.09 -6.67
CA LEU A 37 16.13 -5.86 -7.54
C LEU A 37 14.70 -5.70 -7.04
N SER A 38 13.79 -5.32 -7.92
CA SER A 38 12.37 -5.10 -7.61
C SER A 38 11.49 -5.87 -8.58
N TRP A 39 10.34 -6.33 -8.12
CA TRP A 39 9.37 -7.05 -8.92
C TRP A 39 7.95 -6.52 -8.70
N LYS A 40 7.03 -6.94 -9.56
CA LYS A 40 5.61 -6.66 -9.33
C LYS A 40 5.11 -7.48 -8.15
N PRO A 41 4.41 -6.88 -7.17
CA PRO A 41 3.76 -7.62 -6.10
C PRO A 41 2.83 -8.70 -6.66
N VAL A 42 2.80 -9.86 -6.01
CA VAL A 42 1.83 -10.91 -6.26
C VAL A 42 0.73 -10.79 -5.20
N PRO A 43 -0.56 -10.68 -5.60
CA PRO A 43 -1.66 -10.64 -4.64
C PRO A 43 -1.61 -11.79 -3.65
N ASP A 44 -1.88 -11.47 -2.38
CA ASP A 44 -1.90 -12.38 -1.23
C ASP A 44 -0.56 -13.06 -0.91
N ALA A 45 0.54 -12.57 -1.50
CA ALA A 45 1.87 -12.93 -1.05
C ALA A 45 2.11 -12.42 0.37
N VAL A 46 2.52 -13.31 1.26
CA VAL A 46 3.02 -12.93 2.58
C VAL A 46 4.50 -12.58 2.47
N MET A 47 5.25 -13.36 1.70
CA MET A 47 6.68 -13.21 1.54
C MET A 47 7.13 -13.75 0.19
N TYR A 48 8.41 -13.58 -0.11
CA TYR A 48 9.03 -14.05 -1.35
C TYR A 48 10.25 -14.92 -1.07
N GLU A 49 10.41 -15.95 -1.89
CA GLU A 49 11.67 -16.67 -2.06
C GLU A 49 12.41 -16.10 -3.27
N PHE A 50 13.64 -15.67 -3.03
CA PHE A 50 14.52 -15.05 -4.00
C PHE A 50 15.79 -15.91 -4.15
N VAL A 51 16.20 -16.13 -5.39
CA VAL A 51 17.39 -16.91 -5.73
C VAL A 51 18.25 -16.18 -6.74
N ILE A 52 19.57 -16.39 -6.66
CA ILE A 52 20.54 -16.02 -7.69
C ILE A 52 21.23 -17.28 -8.20
N THR A 53 21.38 -17.39 -9.51
CA THR A 53 21.98 -18.53 -10.22
C THR A 53 23.06 -18.07 -11.21
N LYS A 54 24.03 -18.93 -11.50
CA LYS A 54 25.10 -18.66 -12.51
C LYS A 54 24.72 -19.04 -13.94
N ASN A 55 23.91 -20.08 -14.11
CA ASN A 55 23.51 -20.59 -15.41
C ASN A 55 22.02 -20.90 -15.36
N PRO A 56 21.12 -19.90 -15.41
CA PRO A 56 19.72 -20.21 -15.42
C PRO A 56 19.47 -21.09 -16.65
N ALA A 57 18.82 -22.23 -16.46
CA ALA A 57 18.33 -22.99 -17.58
C ALA A 57 17.39 -22.06 -18.37
N LYS A 58 17.84 -21.55 -19.52
CA LYS A 58 17.23 -20.42 -20.26
C LYS A 58 15.74 -20.59 -20.62
N SER A 59 15.18 -21.78 -20.41
CA SER A 59 13.77 -22.12 -20.64
C SER A 59 12.99 -22.56 -19.39
N LYS A 60 13.62 -22.67 -18.21
CA LYS A 60 12.96 -23.16 -16.99
C LYS A 60 12.63 -22.00 -16.06
N ARG A 61 11.39 -21.99 -15.57
CA ARG A 61 10.98 -21.13 -14.45
C ARG A 61 11.53 -21.66 -13.13
N GLU A 62 11.65 -22.97 -12.95
CA GLU A 62 12.27 -23.51 -11.74
C GLU A 62 13.80 -23.42 -11.81
N PRO A 63 14.46 -22.81 -10.80
CA PRO A 63 15.91 -22.76 -10.71
C PRO A 63 16.46 -24.18 -10.49
N VAL A 64 17.65 -24.45 -11.04
CA VAL A 64 18.40 -25.69 -10.81
C VAL A 64 19.18 -25.52 -9.51
N GLU A 65 18.95 -26.40 -8.54
CA GLU A 65 19.48 -26.25 -7.17
C GLU A 65 21.02 -26.14 -7.15
N GLU A 66 21.69 -26.88 -8.03
CA GLU A 66 23.16 -26.89 -8.16
C GLU A 66 23.73 -25.56 -8.69
N ASP A 67 22.91 -24.76 -9.39
CA ASP A 67 23.31 -23.47 -9.95
C ASP A 67 23.05 -22.30 -8.98
N ILE A 68 22.34 -22.53 -7.87
CA ILE A 68 22.00 -21.49 -6.89
C ILE A 68 23.24 -21.08 -6.10
N VAL A 69 23.59 -19.79 -6.19
CA VAL A 69 24.72 -19.19 -5.46
C VAL A 69 24.28 -18.30 -4.30
N PHE A 70 23.01 -17.90 -4.28
CA PHE A 70 22.38 -17.17 -3.19
C PHE A 70 20.91 -17.54 -3.13
N LYS A 71 20.40 -17.74 -1.91
CA LYS A 71 18.99 -17.99 -1.65
C LYS A 71 18.58 -17.23 -0.41
N LYS A 72 17.45 -16.53 -0.50
CA LYS A 72 16.82 -15.89 0.63
C LYS A 72 15.33 -16.13 0.61
N VAL A 73 14.81 -16.49 1.77
CA VAL A 73 13.38 -16.54 2.06
C VAL A 73 13.08 -15.39 3.05
N ASP A 74 11.80 -15.14 3.30
CA ASP A 74 11.35 -14.09 4.23
C ASP A 74 11.65 -12.67 3.73
N ILE A 75 11.47 -12.45 2.43
CA ILE A 75 11.45 -11.10 1.87
C ILE A 75 9.99 -10.66 1.82
N TYR A 76 9.62 -9.64 2.59
CA TYR A 76 8.23 -9.19 2.72
C TYR A 76 7.88 -8.02 1.78
N ALA A 77 8.87 -7.23 1.37
CA ALA A 77 8.72 -6.19 0.36
C ALA A 77 8.87 -6.76 -1.07
N PRO A 78 8.30 -6.12 -2.10
CA PRO A 78 8.45 -6.54 -3.50
C PRO A 78 9.81 -6.15 -4.11
N GLY A 79 10.87 -6.30 -3.33
CA GLY A 79 12.24 -5.99 -3.73
C GLY A 79 13.27 -6.31 -2.65
N TYR A 80 14.52 -6.39 -3.07
CA TYR A 80 15.65 -6.74 -2.21
C TYR A 80 16.95 -6.09 -2.70
N GLU A 81 17.74 -5.57 -1.76
CA GLU A 81 19.11 -5.12 -2.02
C GLU A 81 20.10 -6.26 -1.71
N VAL A 82 20.78 -6.74 -2.74
CA VAL A 82 21.77 -7.83 -2.65
C VAL A 82 23.16 -7.24 -2.51
N ASP A 83 23.95 -7.75 -1.56
CA ASP A 83 25.41 -7.54 -1.53
C ASP A 83 26.08 -8.36 -2.65
N VAL A 84 26.63 -7.69 -3.65
CA VAL A 84 27.25 -8.36 -4.81
C VAL A 84 28.77 -8.40 -4.76
N ARG A 85 29.40 -7.85 -3.71
CA ARG A 85 30.85 -7.92 -3.51
C ARG A 85 31.40 -9.35 -3.56
N PRO A 86 30.71 -10.38 -3.00
CA PRO A 86 31.18 -11.77 -3.13
C PRO A 86 31.21 -12.31 -4.56
N TYR A 87 30.58 -11.62 -5.52
CA TYR A 87 30.41 -12.05 -6.90
C TYR A 87 31.02 -11.08 -7.92
N ALA A 88 31.88 -10.15 -7.50
CA ALA A 88 32.41 -9.07 -8.34
C ALA A 88 33.02 -9.55 -9.67
N ASP A 89 33.71 -10.69 -9.67
CA ASP A 89 34.38 -11.25 -10.84
C ASP A 89 33.42 -11.86 -11.89
N ASP A 90 32.18 -12.17 -11.51
CA ASP A 90 31.22 -12.90 -12.36
C ASP A 90 29.81 -12.27 -12.34
N LEU A 91 29.69 -11.00 -11.95
CA LEU A 91 28.39 -10.34 -11.77
C LEU A 91 27.51 -10.38 -13.04
N ASN A 92 28.12 -10.26 -14.22
CA ASN A 92 27.42 -10.32 -15.51
C ASN A 92 26.93 -11.73 -15.87
N GLY A 93 27.46 -12.76 -15.22
CA GLY A 93 27.02 -14.15 -15.32
C GLY A 93 25.84 -14.49 -14.41
N LEU A 94 25.48 -13.61 -13.47
CA LEU A 94 24.45 -13.88 -12.48
C LEU A 94 23.04 -13.50 -12.93
N TRP A 95 22.09 -14.34 -12.55
CA TRP A 95 20.67 -14.20 -12.85
C TRP A 95 19.84 -14.41 -11.60
N TRP A 96 18.75 -13.67 -11.47
CA TRP A 96 17.86 -13.79 -10.34
C TRP A 96 16.44 -14.18 -10.76
N GLN A 97 15.76 -14.83 -9.82
CA GLN A 97 14.36 -15.21 -9.93
C GLN A 97 13.70 -15.06 -8.57
N VAL A 98 12.38 -14.83 -8.56
CA VAL A 98 11.60 -14.71 -7.34
C VAL A 98 10.26 -15.42 -7.48
N ARG A 99 9.75 -16.01 -6.39
CA ARG A 99 8.38 -16.49 -6.29
C ARG A 99 7.73 -16.03 -4.99
N ALA A 100 6.43 -15.78 -5.04
CA ALA A 100 5.61 -15.51 -3.86
C ALA A 100 5.30 -16.78 -3.08
N LEU A 101 5.32 -16.65 -1.76
CA LEU A 101 4.96 -17.66 -0.79
C LEU A 101 3.80 -17.17 0.10
N ASN A 102 2.99 -18.10 0.60
CA ASN A 102 2.05 -17.85 1.68
C ASN A 102 2.75 -17.90 3.06
N LEU A 103 1.96 -17.74 4.12
CA LEU A 103 2.42 -17.77 5.52
C LEU A 103 3.08 -19.10 5.92
N ASP A 104 2.71 -20.20 5.26
CA ASP A 104 3.23 -21.54 5.49
C ASP A 104 4.45 -21.86 4.62
N TYR A 105 5.07 -20.83 4.01
CA TYR A 105 6.23 -20.96 3.12
C TYR A 105 5.94 -21.79 1.85
N GLN A 106 4.67 -21.96 1.50
CA GLN A 106 4.26 -22.67 0.30
C GLN A 106 4.16 -21.71 -0.87
N ALA A 107 4.69 -22.12 -2.02
CA ALA A 107 4.63 -21.32 -3.24
C ALA A 107 3.19 -21.09 -3.70
N ILE A 108 2.81 -19.83 -3.87
CA ILE A 108 1.53 -19.41 -4.47
C ILE A 108 1.70 -18.90 -5.90
N SER A 109 2.94 -18.87 -6.39
CA SER A 109 3.29 -18.52 -7.77
C SER A 109 4.48 -19.36 -8.24
N GLN A 110 4.63 -19.46 -9.56
CA GLN A 110 5.89 -19.91 -10.14
C GLN A 110 6.95 -18.83 -10.00
N PHE A 111 8.21 -19.23 -10.01
CA PHE A 111 9.31 -18.29 -10.17
C PHE A 111 9.15 -17.43 -11.44
N THR A 112 9.55 -16.16 -11.32
CA THR A 112 9.68 -15.26 -12.47
C THR A 112 10.64 -15.84 -13.52
N PRO A 113 10.52 -15.44 -14.79
CA PRO A 113 11.57 -15.71 -15.77
C PRO A 113 12.93 -15.19 -15.27
N PRO A 114 14.05 -15.90 -15.55
CA PRO A 114 15.37 -15.46 -15.13
C PRO A 114 15.72 -14.10 -15.74
N GLN A 115 16.13 -13.17 -14.89
CA GLN A 115 16.58 -11.83 -15.26
C GLN A 115 18.02 -11.63 -14.82
N LYS A 116 18.82 -10.83 -15.53
CA LYS A 116 20.20 -10.60 -15.11
C LYS A 116 20.23 -9.78 -13.83
N VAL A 117 21.15 -10.12 -12.92
CA VAL A 117 21.38 -9.29 -11.73
C VAL A 117 21.82 -7.89 -12.15
N THR A 118 22.64 -7.76 -13.19
CA THR A 118 23.11 -6.46 -13.71
C THR A 118 22.03 -5.59 -14.36
N GLU A 119 20.82 -6.11 -14.59
CA GLU A 119 19.68 -5.31 -15.05
C GLU A 119 18.94 -4.61 -13.89
N GLY A 120 19.28 -4.96 -12.65
CA GLY A 120 18.88 -4.23 -11.46
C GLY A 120 19.53 -2.85 -11.36
N GLU A 121 19.10 -2.08 -10.37
CA GLU A 121 19.71 -0.80 -10.07
C GLU A 121 21.02 -1.00 -9.33
N LEU A 122 22.12 -0.56 -9.94
CA LEU A 122 23.47 -0.72 -9.43
C LEU A 122 23.78 0.38 -8.41
N ASP A 123 24.28 0.00 -7.24
CA ASP A 123 24.65 0.89 -6.13
C ASP A 123 23.64 2.03 -5.86
N PRO A 124 22.36 1.70 -5.59
CA PRO A 124 21.34 2.71 -5.29
C PRO A 124 21.76 3.57 -4.10
N LEU A 125 21.68 4.89 -4.30
CA LEU A 125 22.10 5.89 -3.32
C LEU A 125 21.02 6.21 -2.29
N SER A 126 19.77 5.86 -2.53
CA SER A 126 18.65 6.16 -1.63
C SER A 126 17.66 4.98 -1.56
N PRO A 127 16.82 4.88 -0.53
CA PRO A 127 15.71 3.93 -0.52
C PRO A 127 14.78 4.12 -1.74
N LEU A 128 14.08 3.06 -2.15
CA LEU A 128 13.04 3.12 -3.18
C LEU A 128 11.65 3.09 -2.53
N PRO A 129 10.91 4.19 -2.53
CA PRO A 129 9.50 4.20 -2.20
C PRO A 129 8.69 3.25 -3.09
N THR A 130 7.72 2.55 -2.50
CA THR A 130 6.78 1.66 -3.19
C THR A 130 5.32 2.11 -3.05
N ALA A 131 5.01 3.02 -2.13
CA ALA A 131 3.66 3.60 -2.01
C ALA A 131 3.43 4.69 -3.08
N ASP A 132 2.44 4.49 -3.95
CA ASP A 132 2.00 5.47 -4.94
C ASP A 132 0.69 6.14 -4.53
N LEU A 133 0.81 7.11 -3.63
CA LEU A 133 -0.34 7.90 -3.15
C LEU A 133 -0.85 8.89 -4.21
N ALA A 134 -0.02 9.27 -5.18
CA ALA A 134 -0.38 10.23 -6.23
C ALA A 134 -1.34 9.62 -7.27
N ALA A 135 -1.24 8.31 -7.51
CA ALA A 135 -2.15 7.59 -8.41
C ALA A 135 -3.56 7.40 -7.84
N ARG A 136 -3.78 7.67 -6.55
CA ARG A 136 -5.08 7.47 -5.90
C ARG A 136 -6.05 8.62 -6.24
N ALA A 137 -7.30 8.28 -6.57
CA ALA A 137 -8.37 9.27 -6.75
C ALA A 137 -8.57 10.12 -5.48
N PHE A 138 -8.55 9.45 -4.32
CA PHE A 138 -8.46 10.06 -3.01
C PHE A 138 -7.44 9.30 -2.18
N VAL A 139 -6.53 10.04 -1.54
CA VAL A 139 -5.62 9.48 -0.55
C VAL A 139 -6.44 9.07 0.68
N PRO A 140 -6.19 7.90 1.30
CA PRO A 140 -6.78 7.55 2.58
C PRO A 140 -6.57 8.64 3.62
N LEU A 141 -7.53 8.82 4.52
CA LEU A 141 -7.47 9.84 5.56
C LEU A 141 -6.21 9.71 6.41
N TYR A 142 -5.84 8.47 6.72
CA TYR A 142 -4.59 8.08 7.34
C TYR A 142 -3.78 7.33 6.27
N PRO A 143 -2.79 7.95 5.62
CA PRO A 143 -1.95 7.27 4.66
C PRO A 143 -1.01 6.26 5.33
N SER A 144 -0.56 5.27 4.58
CA SER A 144 0.66 4.54 4.89
C SER A 144 1.69 4.71 3.78
N TYR A 145 2.94 4.52 4.15
CA TYR A 145 4.11 4.67 3.29
C TYR A 145 4.84 3.33 3.26
N SER A 146 5.46 2.99 2.13
CA SER A 146 6.26 1.77 2.02
C SER A 146 7.46 1.94 1.11
N TRP A 147 8.50 1.14 1.30
CA TRP A 147 9.75 1.18 0.53
C TRP A 147 10.41 -0.21 0.41
N ILE A 148 11.46 -0.33 -0.42
CA ILE A 148 12.33 -1.53 -0.42
C ILE A 148 13.38 -1.40 0.70
N PRO A 149 13.52 -2.39 1.60
CA PRO A 149 14.57 -2.40 2.62
C PRO A 149 15.98 -2.20 2.06
N VAL A 150 16.76 -1.34 2.71
CA VAL A 150 18.11 -0.99 2.31
C VAL A 150 19.13 -1.92 2.98
N LEU A 151 20.10 -2.39 2.20
CA LEU A 151 21.17 -3.26 2.70
C LEU A 151 21.92 -2.57 3.85
N HIS A 152 22.10 -3.30 4.96
CA HIS A 152 22.73 -2.83 6.22
C HIS A 152 21.97 -1.74 6.99
N ALA A 153 20.73 -1.42 6.63
CA ALA A 153 19.89 -0.57 7.48
C ALA A 153 19.62 -1.24 8.83
N ALA A 154 19.58 -0.42 9.87
CA ALA A 154 19.14 -0.79 11.22
C ALA A 154 17.80 -0.12 11.58
N SER A 155 17.53 1.04 10.97
CA SER A 155 16.30 1.80 11.17
C SER A 155 16.01 2.69 9.95
N TYR A 156 14.81 3.25 9.92
CA TYR A 156 14.39 4.23 8.92
C TYR A 156 13.79 5.46 9.59
N GLU A 157 13.79 6.56 8.86
CA GLU A 157 13.04 7.76 9.21
C GLU A 157 12.14 8.14 8.02
N VAL A 158 10.85 8.31 8.25
CA VAL A 158 9.90 8.81 7.25
C VAL A 158 9.56 10.26 7.59
N GLN A 159 9.71 11.15 6.62
CA GLN A 159 9.42 12.58 6.78
C GLN A 159 8.24 12.99 5.90
N ILE A 160 7.38 13.86 6.44
CA ILE A 160 6.27 14.49 5.72
C ILE A 160 6.53 16.01 5.65
N LEU A 161 6.28 16.58 4.47
CA LEU A 161 6.61 17.96 4.11
C LEU A 161 5.40 18.69 3.49
N SER A 162 5.29 20.02 3.66
CA SER A 162 4.15 20.85 3.19
C SER A 162 4.46 21.93 2.13
N GLN A 163 5.67 21.95 1.55
CA GLN A 163 6.05 22.94 0.51
C GLN A 163 6.73 22.27 -0.70
N PRO A 164 6.60 22.85 -1.91
CA PRO A 164 7.17 22.28 -3.12
C PRO A 164 8.70 22.23 -3.03
N LEU A 165 9.24 21.03 -3.18
CA LEU A 165 10.68 20.84 -3.36
C LEU A 165 11.08 21.45 -4.71
N ALA A 166 11.90 22.49 -4.70
CA ALA A 166 12.49 22.98 -5.94
C ALA A 166 13.27 21.83 -6.64
N PRO A 167 13.13 21.65 -7.96
CA PRO A 167 13.74 20.52 -8.69
C PRO A 167 15.26 20.40 -8.49
N GLU A 168 15.91 21.53 -8.23
CA GLU A 168 17.36 21.65 -8.03
C GLU A 168 17.83 21.42 -6.58
N ASN A 169 16.90 21.26 -5.62
CA ASN A 169 17.19 21.12 -4.19
C ASN A 169 16.45 19.93 -3.54
N MET A 170 16.42 18.77 -4.21
CA MET A 170 15.79 17.53 -3.71
C MET A 170 16.28 17.05 -2.32
N ASN A 171 17.32 17.67 -1.76
CA ASN A 171 17.82 17.36 -0.42
C ASN A 171 17.25 18.25 0.72
N THR A 172 16.75 19.49 0.51
CA THR A 172 16.54 20.43 1.64
C THR A 172 15.51 21.58 1.49
N GLN A 173 14.43 21.49 0.71
CA GLN A 173 13.47 22.62 0.61
C GLN A 173 11.98 22.27 0.74
N GLY A 174 11.61 21.50 1.75
CA GLY A 174 10.21 21.40 2.23
C GLY A 174 10.15 21.77 3.71
N ILE A 175 9.06 22.37 4.18
CA ILE A 175 8.83 22.54 5.62
C ILE A 175 8.54 21.15 6.20
N LEU A 176 9.36 20.71 7.15
CA LEU A 176 9.14 19.46 7.87
C LEU A 176 7.93 19.61 8.80
N GLU A 177 6.92 18.80 8.54
CA GLU A 177 5.67 18.78 9.31
C GLU A 177 5.68 17.66 10.33
N ARG A 178 6.13 16.47 9.89
CA ARG A 178 6.17 15.27 10.73
C ARG A 178 7.37 14.41 10.37
N SER A 179 7.84 13.67 11.37
CA SER A 179 8.86 12.64 11.21
C SER A 179 8.50 11.42 12.05
N TYR A 180 8.68 10.23 11.48
CA TYR A 180 8.44 8.95 12.12
C TYR A 180 9.73 8.14 12.13
N ALA A 181 10.12 7.62 13.29
CA ALA A 181 11.27 6.71 13.41
C ALA A 181 10.79 5.26 13.42
N ILE A 182 11.43 4.43 12.59
CA ILE A 182 11.07 3.02 12.39
C ILE A 182 12.27 2.17 12.76
N THR A 183 12.17 1.42 13.87
CA THR A 183 13.26 0.58 14.37
C THR A 183 13.17 -0.82 13.79
N GLY A 184 14.17 -1.22 13.00
CA GLY A 184 14.25 -2.53 12.36
C GLY A 184 14.69 -2.41 10.90
N GLY A 185 15.82 -3.03 10.57
CA GLY A 185 16.43 -2.94 9.24
C GLY A 185 15.61 -3.56 8.10
N THR A 186 14.74 -4.51 8.44
CA THR A 186 13.89 -5.22 7.48
C THR A 186 12.47 -4.66 7.41
N LEU A 187 12.11 -3.69 8.27
CA LEU A 187 10.83 -3.02 8.18
C LEU A 187 10.77 -2.13 6.94
N PHE A 188 9.59 -2.02 6.36
CA PHE A 188 9.43 -1.48 5.01
C PHE A 188 8.17 -0.65 4.84
N ASP A 189 7.44 -0.37 5.91
CA ASP A 189 6.24 0.44 5.90
C ASP A 189 6.12 1.33 7.15
N CYS A 190 5.26 2.35 7.06
CA CYS A 190 5.00 3.31 8.11
C CYS A 190 3.56 3.81 8.00
N TYR A 191 2.81 3.78 9.11
CA TYR A 191 1.45 4.27 9.19
C TYR A 191 1.47 5.72 9.69
N ASP A 192 0.88 6.64 8.93
CA ASP A 192 0.70 8.01 9.39
C ASP A 192 -0.44 8.05 10.42
N THR A 193 -0.12 8.44 11.65
CA THR A 193 -1.11 8.54 12.73
C THR A 193 -1.89 9.85 12.70
N HIS A 194 -1.58 10.75 11.77
CA HIS A 194 -2.26 12.03 11.60
C HIS A 194 -3.27 11.95 10.45
N SER A 195 -4.48 12.45 10.69
CA SER A 195 -5.50 12.55 9.65
C SER A 195 -5.24 13.73 8.72
N TYR A 196 -5.48 13.52 7.43
CA TYR A 196 -5.38 14.53 6.38
C TYR A 196 -6.77 15.07 6.03
N ASN A 197 -7.29 15.94 6.88
CA ASN A 197 -8.62 16.56 6.74
C ASN A 197 -8.58 18.02 6.23
N GLN A 198 -7.43 18.46 5.71
CA GLN A 198 -7.24 19.79 5.11
C GLN A 198 -6.75 19.66 3.66
N ALA A 199 -7.32 20.46 2.76
CA ALA A 199 -6.85 20.49 1.38
C ALA A 199 -5.40 20.99 1.32
N GLY A 200 -4.57 20.31 0.53
CA GLY A 200 -3.17 20.67 0.38
C GLY A 200 -2.40 19.63 -0.41
N THR A 201 -1.22 20.03 -0.88
CA THR A 201 -0.23 19.10 -1.42
C THR A 201 0.82 18.87 -0.36
N TRP A 202 1.14 17.60 -0.16
CA TRP A 202 2.11 17.13 0.81
C TRP A 202 3.13 16.26 0.07
N TRP A 203 4.30 16.09 0.67
CA TRP A 203 5.32 15.20 0.16
C TRP A 203 5.79 14.29 1.28
N TRP A 204 6.16 13.07 0.96
CA TRP A 204 6.79 12.17 1.91
C TRP A 204 8.08 11.59 1.34
N ARG A 205 9.06 11.33 2.20
CA ARG A 205 10.33 10.67 1.85
C ARG A 205 10.79 9.77 2.97
N VAL A 206 11.68 8.83 2.65
CA VAL A 206 12.27 7.92 3.63
C VAL A 206 13.79 7.94 3.55
N GLY A 207 14.45 7.86 4.71
CA GLY A 207 15.89 7.73 4.85
C GLY A 207 16.23 6.47 5.64
N ALA A 208 17.21 5.70 5.16
CA ALA A 208 17.71 4.52 5.86
C ALA A 208 18.89 4.91 6.77
N ARG A 209 18.98 4.33 7.96
CA ARG A 209 20.05 4.60 8.93
C ARG A 209 20.77 3.32 9.33
N ASP A 210 22.08 3.39 9.48
CA ASP A 210 22.91 2.30 9.98
C ASP A 210 22.76 2.11 11.49
N VAL A 211 23.49 1.14 12.05
CA VAL A 211 23.46 0.80 13.49
C VAL A 211 23.98 1.93 14.38
N GLU A 212 24.78 2.86 13.83
CA GLU A 212 25.22 4.09 14.51
C GLU A 212 24.26 5.27 14.31
N GLY A 213 23.13 5.07 13.62
CA GLY A 213 22.13 6.08 13.35
C GLY A 213 22.50 7.05 12.22
N ARG A 214 23.57 6.80 11.47
CA ARG A 214 24.01 7.63 10.34
C ARG A 214 23.20 7.27 9.10
N LEU A 215 22.91 8.27 8.26
CA LEU A 215 22.18 8.04 7.01
C LEU A 215 22.99 7.14 6.07
N ILE A 216 22.36 6.10 5.54
CA ILE A 216 22.93 5.25 4.48
C ILE A 216 22.58 5.91 3.15
N GLY A 217 23.57 6.57 2.55
CA GLY A 217 23.41 7.29 1.29
C GLY A 217 22.58 8.57 1.46
N LEU A 218 21.50 8.70 0.69
CA LEU A 218 20.63 9.86 0.59
C LEU A 218 19.20 9.49 1.02
N TRP A 219 18.40 10.52 1.27
CA TRP A 219 16.95 10.39 1.35
C TRP A 219 16.40 9.94 0.00
N SER A 220 15.28 9.21 0.00
CA SER A 220 14.52 8.99 -1.23
C SER A 220 14.09 10.30 -1.86
N GLU A 221 13.73 10.28 -3.14
CA GLU A 221 12.89 11.33 -3.72
C GLU A 221 11.66 11.51 -2.83
N ALA A 222 11.25 12.76 -2.62
CA ALA A 222 10.02 13.01 -1.91
C ALA A 222 8.84 12.95 -2.87
N LEU A 223 7.94 12.00 -2.61
CA LEU A 223 6.80 11.74 -3.47
C LEU A 223 5.61 12.61 -3.04
N PRO A 224 4.97 13.32 -3.99
CA PRO A 224 3.81 14.15 -3.69
C PRO A 224 2.56 13.31 -3.46
N PHE A 225 1.63 13.87 -2.69
CA PHE A 225 0.23 13.47 -2.69
C PHE A 225 -0.65 14.69 -2.39
N SER A 226 -1.87 14.68 -2.91
CA SER A 226 -2.78 15.82 -2.77
C SER A 226 -4.07 15.42 -2.07
N VAL A 227 -4.40 16.18 -1.04
CA VAL A 227 -5.63 16.05 -0.29
C VAL A 227 -6.64 17.04 -0.87
N ARG A 228 -7.81 16.54 -1.24
CA ARG A 228 -8.94 17.34 -1.72
C ARG A 228 -10.12 17.11 -0.79
N LEU A 229 -10.81 18.16 -0.37
CA LEU A 229 -12.02 18.03 0.47
C LEU A 229 -13.28 17.74 -0.36
N THR A 230 -13.27 18.09 -1.64
CA THR A 230 -14.36 17.85 -2.60
C THR A 230 -13.95 16.81 -3.66
N GLY A 231 -14.92 16.37 -4.48
CA GLY A 231 -14.70 15.46 -5.60
C GLY A 231 -15.42 14.12 -5.49
N THR A 232 -15.91 13.77 -4.31
CA THR A 232 -16.89 12.69 -4.12
C THR A 232 -17.75 13.02 -2.92
N ASP A 233 -18.98 12.53 -2.96
CA ASP A 233 -19.97 12.67 -1.92
C ASP A 233 -20.14 11.37 -1.11
N VAL A 234 -19.31 10.37 -1.36
CA VAL A 234 -19.36 9.08 -0.67
C VAL A 234 -18.05 8.82 0.06
N ALA A 235 -18.18 8.42 1.32
CA ALA A 235 -17.06 8.05 2.16
C ALA A 235 -17.33 6.73 2.90
N ALA A 236 -16.26 5.98 3.15
CA ALA A 236 -16.22 4.83 4.03
C ALA A 236 -15.55 5.22 5.35
N PHE A 237 -16.17 4.91 6.48
CA PHE A 237 -15.67 5.19 7.82
C PHE A 237 -15.59 3.89 8.62
N GLY A 238 -14.41 3.59 9.16
CA GLY A 238 -14.17 2.29 9.75
C GLY A 238 -12.84 2.09 10.42
N ASP A 239 -12.59 0.83 10.76
CA ASP A 239 -11.35 0.37 11.39
C ASP A 239 -10.30 -0.08 10.35
N SER A 240 -9.39 -0.99 10.73
CA SER A 240 -8.36 -1.56 9.86
C SER A 240 -8.92 -2.29 8.64
N VAL A 241 -10.12 -2.88 8.73
CA VAL A 241 -10.77 -3.51 7.57
C VAL A 241 -11.04 -2.46 6.49
N THR A 242 -11.42 -1.24 6.90
CA THR A 242 -11.63 -0.12 5.99
C THR A 242 -10.33 0.57 5.60
N HIS A 243 -9.44 0.82 6.56
CA HIS A 243 -8.16 1.48 6.30
C HIS A 243 -7.36 0.76 5.20
N GLY A 244 -7.31 -0.57 5.28
CA GLY A 244 -6.71 -1.43 4.27
C GLY A 244 -5.64 -2.34 4.85
N GLY A 245 -4.86 -2.95 3.96
CA GLY A 245 -3.88 -3.98 4.30
C GLY A 245 -4.48 -5.38 4.38
N GLY A 246 -3.61 -6.38 4.45
CA GLY A 246 -3.98 -7.80 4.45
C GLY A 246 -2.82 -8.72 4.04
N ALA A 247 -3.04 -10.03 4.09
CA ALA A 247 -2.04 -11.07 3.93
C ALA A 247 -0.79 -10.88 4.83
N VAL A 248 -1.00 -10.36 6.04
CA VAL A 248 0.00 -10.14 7.11
C VAL A 248 1.00 -8.99 6.84
N SER A 249 1.52 -8.87 5.63
CA SER A 249 2.63 -7.97 5.31
C SER A 249 2.29 -6.91 4.26
N ASN A 250 1.05 -6.83 3.76
CA ASN A 250 0.71 -5.85 2.73
C ASN A 250 0.13 -4.58 3.37
N PRO A 251 0.75 -3.42 3.15
CA PRO A 251 0.35 -2.16 3.78
C PRO A 251 -0.91 -1.54 3.14
N PRO A 252 -1.66 -0.69 3.87
CA PRO A 252 -2.86 0.00 3.36
C PRO A 252 -2.66 0.89 2.13
N CYS A 253 -1.43 1.25 1.81
CA CYS A 253 -1.11 2.03 0.62
C CYS A 253 -1.32 1.23 -0.68
N ASP A 254 -1.35 -0.11 -0.61
CA ASP A 254 -1.69 -0.95 -1.76
C ASP A 254 -3.22 -0.97 -1.98
N PRO A 255 -3.70 -0.44 -3.13
CA PRO A 255 -5.13 -0.39 -3.42
C PRO A 255 -5.79 -1.78 -3.50
N ALA A 256 -5.04 -2.85 -3.80
CA ALA A 256 -5.60 -4.21 -3.83
C ALA A 256 -6.15 -4.64 -2.47
N TYR A 257 -5.63 -4.06 -1.39
CA TYR A 257 -6.04 -4.28 -0.01
C TYR A 257 -6.92 -3.16 0.54
N ASP A 258 -7.52 -2.34 -0.31
CA ASP A 258 -8.50 -1.33 0.08
C ASP A 258 -9.83 -1.65 -0.61
N TRP A 259 -10.85 -2.02 0.17
CA TRP A 259 -12.13 -2.42 -0.39
C TRP A 259 -12.84 -1.28 -1.13
N THR A 260 -12.55 -0.02 -0.79
CA THR A 260 -13.15 1.16 -1.44
C THR A 260 -12.74 1.27 -2.91
N THR A 261 -11.67 0.59 -3.33
CA THR A 261 -11.22 0.56 -4.73
C THR A 261 -12.08 -0.35 -5.62
N TYR A 262 -12.88 -1.24 -5.03
CA TYR A 262 -13.73 -2.20 -5.74
C TYR A 262 -15.20 -1.77 -5.84
N VAL A 263 -15.56 -0.58 -5.34
CA VAL A 263 -16.98 -0.11 -5.33
C VAL A 263 -17.48 0.38 -6.68
N GLY A 264 -16.58 0.57 -7.67
CA GLY A 264 -16.92 0.96 -9.04
C GLY A 264 -17.02 2.46 -9.31
N PHE A 265 -16.88 3.31 -8.28
CA PHE A 265 -16.89 4.77 -8.39
C PHE A 265 -16.00 5.42 -7.32
N PRO A 266 -15.65 6.72 -7.44
CA PRO A 266 -14.78 7.37 -6.47
C PRO A 266 -15.40 7.43 -5.06
N MET A 267 -14.71 6.88 -4.06
CA MET A 267 -15.11 6.87 -2.65
C MET A 267 -13.92 7.26 -1.76
N ARG A 268 -14.16 8.04 -0.69
CA ARG A 268 -13.12 8.35 0.30
C ARG A 268 -12.95 7.22 1.28
N ASN A 269 -11.71 6.87 1.59
CA ASN A 269 -11.39 5.96 2.68
C ASN A 269 -11.02 6.77 3.94
N LEU A 270 -11.89 6.72 4.95
CA LEU A 270 -11.71 7.35 6.27
C LEU A 270 -11.44 6.28 7.35
N GLY A 271 -10.91 5.13 6.96
CA GLY A 271 -10.54 4.04 7.86
C GLY A 271 -9.29 4.36 8.68
N CYS A 272 -9.23 3.84 9.91
CA CYS A 272 -8.05 3.95 10.78
C CYS A 272 -7.76 2.59 11.44
N SER A 273 -6.53 2.10 11.28
CA SER A 273 -6.17 0.79 11.84
C SER A 273 -6.18 0.78 13.36
N GLY A 274 -6.74 -0.28 13.93
CA GLY A 274 -6.82 -0.47 15.39
C GLY A 274 -8.01 0.20 16.06
N ASP A 275 -8.82 0.97 15.32
CA ASP A 275 -10.02 1.61 15.87
C ASP A 275 -11.00 0.58 16.47
N THR A 276 -11.48 0.90 17.66
CA THR A 276 -12.76 0.40 18.19
C THR A 276 -13.91 1.33 17.77
N THR A 277 -15.16 0.89 17.92
CA THR A 277 -16.32 1.77 17.66
C THR A 277 -16.34 3.02 18.54
N TRP A 278 -15.80 2.94 19.76
CA TRP A 278 -15.60 4.11 20.61
C TRP A 278 -14.62 5.11 19.96
N SER A 279 -13.49 4.62 19.45
CA SER A 279 -12.45 5.46 18.81
C SER A 279 -12.99 6.12 17.53
N MET A 280 -13.75 5.36 16.73
CA MET A 280 -14.48 5.88 15.59
C MET A 280 -15.45 7.01 16.00
N LEU A 281 -16.25 6.80 17.05
CA LEU A 281 -17.18 7.82 17.52
C LEU A 281 -16.46 9.11 17.97
N GLN A 282 -15.31 8.99 18.65
CA GLN A 282 -14.51 10.14 19.09
C GLN A 282 -13.99 10.98 17.92
N ARG A 283 -13.49 10.33 16.86
CA ARG A 283 -12.91 11.04 15.71
C ARG A 283 -13.93 11.45 14.64
N PHE A 284 -15.18 11.02 14.75
CA PHE A 284 -16.22 11.29 13.74
C PHE A 284 -16.28 12.76 13.30
N ASP A 285 -16.28 13.72 14.23
CA ASP A 285 -16.42 15.14 13.86
C ASP A 285 -15.19 15.66 13.11
N ALA A 286 -14.00 15.26 13.52
CA ALA A 286 -12.75 15.69 12.91
C ALA A 286 -12.49 15.02 11.55
N ASP A 287 -13.01 13.81 11.36
CA ASP A 287 -12.62 12.96 10.24
C ASP A 287 -13.70 12.81 9.17
N VAL A 288 -14.97 13.03 9.51
CA VAL A 288 -16.09 12.94 8.57
C VAL A 288 -16.57 14.33 8.13
N LEU A 289 -16.78 15.24 9.08
CA LEU A 289 -17.44 16.52 8.79
C LEU A 289 -16.65 17.44 7.85
N PRO A 290 -15.30 17.51 7.87
CA PRO A 290 -14.56 18.32 6.89
C PRO A 290 -14.80 17.92 5.43
N PHE A 291 -15.20 16.68 5.18
CA PHE A 291 -15.54 16.19 3.84
C PHE A 291 -17.04 16.26 3.54
N SER A 292 -17.89 16.37 4.58
CA SER A 292 -19.35 16.49 4.48
C SER A 292 -19.96 15.54 3.42
N PRO A 293 -19.70 14.22 3.49
CA PRO A 293 -20.21 13.28 2.49
C PRO A 293 -21.75 13.23 2.54
N LYS A 294 -22.41 13.05 1.39
CA LYS A 294 -23.85 12.81 1.36
C LYS A 294 -24.20 11.40 1.82
N VAL A 295 -23.32 10.42 1.58
CA VAL A 295 -23.47 9.03 2.02
C VAL A 295 -22.21 8.59 2.78
N LEU A 296 -22.40 8.07 4.00
CA LEU A 296 -21.33 7.51 4.82
C LEU A 296 -21.55 6.02 5.03
N VAL A 297 -20.67 5.19 4.47
CA VAL A 297 -20.63 3.75 4.71
C VAL A 297 -19.86 3.49 6.00
N ILE A 298 -20.51 2.95 7.03
CA ILE A 298 -19.93 2.74 8.36
C ILE A 298 -19.69 1.24 8.56
N SER A 299 -18.42 0.87 8.80
CA SER A 299 -18.02 -0.50 9.09
C SER A 299 -16.96 -0.51 10.18
N GLY A 300 -17.34 -0.94 11.38
CA GLY A 300 -16.39 -1.08 12.49
C GLY A 300 -17.01 -1.78 13.69
N GLY A 301 -16.15 -2.45 14.46
CA GLY A 301 -16.57 -3.24 15.62
C GLY A 301 -15.86 -4.58 15.74
N VAL A 302 -15.05 -4.99 14.75
CA VAL A 302 -14.31 -6.26 14.81
C VAL A 302 -13.28 -6.25 15.95
N ASN A 303 -12.63 -5.11 16.20
CA ASN A 303 -11.69 -4.92 17.31
C ASN A 303 -12.39 -4.97 18.68
N ASP A 304 -13.59 -4.42 18.78
CA ASP A 304 -14.43 -4.45 19.97
C ASP A 304 -14.79 -5.90 20.34
N ILE A 305 -15.42 -6.65 19.41
CA ILE A 305 -15.90 -8.01 19.70
C ILE A 305 -14.77 -9.00 19.96
N ARG A 306 -13.63 -8.88 19.26
CA ARG A 306 -12.46 -9.74 19.48
C ARG A 306 -11.78 -9.40 20.81
N GLY A 307 -11.82 -8.12 21.20
CA GLY A 307 -11.30 -7.59 22.47
C GLY A 307 -12.21 -7.84 23.67
N GLY A 308 -13.44 -8.32 23.46
CA GLY A 308 -14.40 -8.65 24.52
C GLY A 308 -15.30 -7.50 24.95
N THR A 309 -15.36 -6.41 24.17
CA THR A 309 -16.37 -5.36 24.38
C THR A 309 -17.77 -5.94 24.13
N PRO A 310 -18.73 -5.73 25.05
CA PRO A 310 -20.10 -6.19 24.85
C PRO A 310 -20.76 -5.55 23.64
N ALA A 311 -21.56 -6.31 22.89
CA ALA A 311 -22.29 -5.83 21.72
C ALA A 311 -23.18 -4.63 22.01
N ALA A 312 -23.71 -4.50 23.22
CA ALA A 312 -24.50 -3.34 23.63
C ALA A 312 -23.71 -2.03 23.49
N GLU A 313 -22.46 -2.00 23.92
CA GLU A 313 -21.59 -0.81 23.82
C GLU A 313 -21.24 -0.51 22.35
N VAL A 314 -20.93 -1.55 21.57
CA VAL A 314 -20.70 -1.43 20.12
C VAL A 314 -21.93 -0.82 19.43
N ILE A 315 -23.11 -1.33 19.76
CA ILE A 315 -24.39 -0.87 19.21
C ILE A 315 -24.66 0.59 19.61
N ASP A 316 -24.42 0.97 20.86
CA ASP A 316 -24.62 2.34 21.34
C ASP A 316 -23.70 3.32 20.59
N ASN A 317 -22.43 2.95 20.36
CA ASN A 317 -21.50 3.76 19.58
C ASN A 317 -21.93 3.89 18.11
N LEU A 318 -22.36 2.80 17.47
CA LEU A 318 -22.89 2.82 16.10
C LEU A 318 -24.18 3.66 15.99
N ALA A 319 -25.06 3.58 16.99
CA ALA A 319 -26.27 4.37 17.06
C ALA A 319 -25.97 5.86 17.25
N ALA A 320 -24.99 6.22 18.07
CA ALA A 320 -24.54 7.61 18.23
C ALA A 320 -23.96 8.16 16.91
N MET A 321 -23.16 7.37 16.18
CA MET A 321 -22.66 7.78 14.85
C MET A 321 -23.81 8.00 13.84
N ARG A 322 -24.86 7.17 13.88
CA ARG A 322 -26.09 7.39 13.08
C ARG A 322 -26.74 8.73 13.40
N GLU A 323 -26.86 9.08 14.68
CA GLU A 323 -27.44 10.35 15.12
C GLU A 323 -26.61 11.54 14.65
N LYS A 324 -25.27 11.46 14.74
CA LYS A 324 -24.37 12.50 14.20
C LYS A 324 -24.52 12.65 12.69
N CYS A 325 -24.68 11.54 11.95
CA CYS A 325 -24.97 11.59 10.52
C CYS A 325 -26.28 12.36 10.25
N GLN A 326 -27.36 12.01 10.95
CA GLN A 326 -28.67 12.65 10.79
C GLN A 326 -28.65 14.15 11.09
N GLN A 327 -27.95 14.56 12.17
CA GLN A 327 -27.80 15.96 12.56
C GLN A 327 -27.04 16.79 11.52
N ASN A 328 -26.16 16.16 10.74
CA ASN A 328 -25.34 16.81 9.72
C ASN A 328 -25.86 16.56 8.29
N GLY A 329 -27.06 15.99 8.12
CA GLY A 329 -27.64 15.71 6.80
C GLY A 329 -26.89 14.64 5.99
N ILE A 330 -26.13 13.78 6.67
CA ILE A 330 -25.38 12.66 6.09
C ILE A 330 -26.25 11.41 6.14
N PHE A 331 -26.31 10.64 5.06
CA PHE A 331 -27.03 9.37 5.01
C PHE A 331 -26.13 8.21 5.44
N PRO A 332 -26.38 7.55 6.59
CA PRO A 332 -25.56 6.42 7.03
C PRO A 332 -25.99 5.10 6.36
N VAL A 333 -25.01 4.29 5.96
CA VAL A 333 -25.19 2.91 5.49
C VAL A 333 -24.29 2.00 6.33
N PHE A 334 -24.87 1.07 7.08
CA PHE A 334 -24.08 0.16 7.92
C PHE A 334 -23.64 -1.09 7.17
N VAL A 335 -22.45 -1.60 7.45
CA VAL A 335 -21.97 -2.88 6.90
C VAL A 335 -21.86 -3.91 8.02
N THR A 336 -22.33 -5.14 7.80
CA THR A 336 -22.18 -6.20 8.80
C THR A 336 -20.70 -6.51 9.04
N LEU A 337 -20.34 -6.78 10.29
CA LEU A 337 -19.00 -7.18 10.70
C LEU A 337 -18.65 -8.52 10.05
N THR A 338 -17.42 -8.62 9.54
CA THR A 338 -16.83 -9.91 9.19
C THR A 338 -16.56 -10.71 10.49
N PRO A 339 -16.67 -12.05 10.47
CA PRO A 339 -16.25 -12.88 11.59
C PRO A 339 -14.71 -12.84 11.73
N VAL A 340 -14.19 -13.49 12.77
CA VAL A 340 -12.74 -13.68 12.93
C VAL A 340 -12.39 -15.17 12.94
N ASN A 341 -11.11 -15.47 12.83
CA ASN A 341 -10.53 -16.78 13.04
C ASN A 341 -9.51 -16.69 14.19
N PRO A 342 -9.90 -17.11 15.42
CA PRO A 342 -9.04 -17.00 16.60
C PRO A 342 -7.66 -17.65 16.44
N THR A 343 -7.59 -18.79 15.74
CA THR A 343 -6.33 -19.52 15.51
C THR A 343 -5.38 -18.71 14.63
N GLY A 344 -5.90 -18.06 13.58
CA GLY A 344 -5.11 -17.16 12.73
C GLY A 344 -4.58 -15.96 13.52
N ILE A 345 -5.46 -15.34 14.32
CA ILE A 345 -5.11 -14.18 15.14
C ILE A 345 -4.01 -14.53 16.15
N GLU A 346 -4.16 -15.64 16.89
CA GLU A 346 -3.17 -16.08 17.87
C GLU A 346 -1.83 -16.41 17.19
N ARG A 347 -1.86 -17.02 16.00
CA ARG A 347 -0.66 -17.35 15.24
C ARG A 347 0.12 -16.11 14.80
N ILE A 348 -0.56 -15.06 14.34
CA ILE A 348 0.08 -13.88 13.75
C ILE A 348 0.38 -12.81 14.80
N PHE A 349 -0.62 -12.45 15.61
CA PHE A 349 -0.54 -11.33 16.53
C PHE A 349 -0.14 -11.76 17.95
N GLN A 350 -0.12 -13.07 18.24
CA GLN A 350 0.09 -13.60 19.60
C GLN A 350 -0.95 -13.07 20.61
N GLU A 351 -2.14 -12.75 20.10
CA GLU A 351 -3.26 -12.22 20.87
C GLU A 351 -4.37 -13.27 21.00
N LYS A 352 -5.04 -13.28 22.15
CA LYS A 352 -6.24 -14.10 22.34
C LYS A 352 -7.46 -13.35 21.86
N THR A 353 -8.34 -14.07 21.16
CA THR A 353 -9.69 -13.60 20.87
C THR A 353 -10.60 -13.90 22.07
N SER A 354 -11.46 -12.95 22.45
CA SER A 354 -12.48 -13.13 23.49
C SER A 354 -13.31 -14.40 23.23
N PRO A 355 -13.55 -15.27 24.22
CA PRO A 355 -14.35 -16.49 24.01
C PRO A 355 -15.81 -16.20 23.61
N ASP A 356 -16.33 -15.02 23.96
CA ASP A 356 -17.72 -14.61 23.67
C ASP A 356 -17.86 -13.89 22.31
N TRP A 357 -16.78 -13.77 21.53
CA TRP A 357 -16.77 -12.96 20.31
C TRP A 357 -17.90 -13.32 19.33
N GLN A 358 -18.26 -14.60 19.18
CA GLN A 358 -19.32 -15.03 18.25
C GLN A 358 -20.71 -14.57 18.72
N LYS A 359 -20.94 -14.58 20.03
CA LYS A 359 -22.18 -14.08 20.63
C LYS A 359 -22.31 -12.58 20.38
N GLU A 360 -21.24 -11.83 20.66
CA GLU A 360 -21.23 -10.38 20.46
C GLU A 360 -21.32 -10.01 18.98
N TRP A 361 -20.58 -10.70 18.11
CA TRP A 361 -20.67 -10.58 16.66
C TRP A 361 -22.09 -10.79 16.13
N THR A 362 -22.77 -11.84 16.61
CA THR A 362 -24.14 -12.14 16.21
C THR A 362 -25.08 -11.01 16.63
N ALA A 363 -24.96 -10.52 17.86
CA ALA A 363 -25.78 -9.42 18.38
C ALA A 363 -25.58 -8.12 17.59
N VAL A 364 -24.34 -7.71 17.33
CA VAL A 364 -24.04 -6.52 16.52
C VAL A 364 -24.59 -6.67 15.10
N ASN A 365 -24.36 -7.81 14.45
CA ASN A 365 -24.84 -8.02 13.08
C ASN A 365 -26.37 -8.13 12.98
N MET A 366 -27.07 -8.59 14.02
CA MET A 366 -28.54 -8.50 14.09
C MET A 366 -29.01 -7.04 14.15
N TRP A 367 -28.32 -6.19 14.92
CA TRP A 367 -28.62 -4.76 14.98
C TRP A 367 -28.33 -4.06 13.64
N VAL A 368 -27.21 -4.37 12.99
CA VAL A 368 -26.89 -3.82 11.66
C VAL A 368 -27.99 -4.16 10.65
N ARG A 369 -28.46 -5.41 10.63
CA ARG A 369 -29.55 -5.85 9.75
C ARG A 369 -30.92 -5.23 10.07
N SER A 370 -31.11 -4.66 11.26
CA SER A 370 -32.36 -3.96 11.60
C SER A 370 -32.37 -2.49 11.17
N GLN A 371 -31.23 -1.96 10.68
CA GLN A 371 -31.15 -0.58 10.21
C GLN A 371 -31.87 -0.39 8.87
N ASN A 372 -32.36 0.83 8.61
CA ASN A 372 -33.05 1.15 7.35
C ASN A 372 -32.16 1.01 6.11
N SER A 373 -30.83 1.08 6.26
CA SER A 373 -29.88 0.95 5.16
C SER A 373 -28.64 0.24 5.65
N TYR A 374 -28.47 -0.99 5.18
CA TYR A 374 -27.35 -1.84 5.51
C TYR A 374 -26.91 -2.67 4.31
N VAL A 375 -25.65 -3.10 4.34
CA VAL A 375 -25.07 -4.08 3.42
C VAL A 375 -24.65 -5.29 4.24
N ASP A 376 -25.22 -6.45 3.93
CA ASP A 376 -24.86 -7.69 4.61
C ASP A 376 -23.81 -8.47 3.83
N VAL A 377 -22.55 -8.35 4.27
CA VAL A 377 -21.42 -9.09 3.70
C VAL A 377 -21.12 -10.37 4.45
N SER A 378 -21.57 -10.49 5.71
CA SER A 378 -21.16 -11.56 6.61
C SER A 378 -21.39 -12.99 6.09
N PRO A 379 -22.45 -13.32 5.32
CA PRO A 379 -22.64 -14.67 4.78
C PRO A 379 -21.51 -15.12 3.85
N SER A 380 -20.78 -14.19 3.21
CA SER A 380 -19.64 -14.50 2.35
C SER A 380 -18.35 -14.78 3.11
N PHE A 381 -18.33 -14.56 4.43
CA PHE A 381 -17.12 -14.64 5.26
C PHE A 381 -17.19 -15.70 6.36
N ILE A 382 -18.23 -16.54 6.40
CA ILE A 382 -18.37 -17.59 7.40
C ILE A 382 -18.09 -18.96 6.80
N ASP A 383 -17.32 -19.79 7.51
CA ASP A 383 -17.29 -21.23 7.29
C ASP A 383 -18.42 -21.95 8.08
N LEU A 384 -18.38 -23.28 8.12
CA LEU A 384 -19.37 -24.09 8.86
C LEU A 384 -19.36 -23.84 10.38
N ASN A 385 -18.30 -23.27 10.92
CA ASN A 385 -18.13 -22.92 12.34
C ASN A 385 -18.26 -21.42 12.60
N VAL A 386 -18.69 -20.64 11.60
CA VAL A 386 -18.79 -19.17 11.67
C VAL A 386 -17.41 -18.51 11.86
N PHE A 387 -16.34 -19.14 11.38
CA PHE A 387 -15.01 -18.56 11.35
C PHE A 387 -14.70 -17.95 10.00
N MET A 388 -13.83 -16.94 10.00
CA MET A 388 -13.27 -16.38 8.77
C MET A 388 -12.40 -17.44 8.07
N PRO A 389 -12.71 -17.82 6.81
CA PRO A 389 -11.90 -18.78 6.06
C PRO A 389 -10.51 -18.22 5.78
N SER A 390 -9.48 -19.06 5.90
CA SER A 390 -8.09 -18.67 5.55
C SER A 390 -7.91 -18.25 4.09
N SER A 391 -8.80 -18.72 3.19
CA SER A 391 -8.85 -18.28 1.79
C SER A 391 -9.37 -16.85 1.59
N LEU A 392 -9.87 -16.21 2.64
CA LEU A 392 -10.34 -14.82 2.63
C LEU A 392 -9.55 -13.93 3.57
N SER A 393 -8.76 -14.50 4.50
CA SER A 393 -7.90 -13.75 5.42
C SER A 393 -6.79 -14.66 5.95
N THR A 394 -5.55 -14.29 5.66
CA THR A 394 -4.36 -15.03 6.10
C THR A 394 -4.13 -14.92 7.61
N ASP A 395 -4.42 -13.76 8.20
CA ASP A 395 -4.23 -13.50 9.63
C ASP A 395 -5.47 -13.80 10.49
N GLY A 396 -6.59 -14.18 9.86
CA GLY A 396 -7.84 -14.48 10.54
C GLY A 396 -8.62 -13.24 11.02
N LEU A 397 -8.20 -12.03 10.65
CA LEU A 397 -8.83 -10.77 11.05
C LEU A 397 -9.12 -9.87 9.84
N HIS A 398 -8.10 -9.59 9.03
CA HIS A 398 -8.19 -8.67 7.91
C HIS A 398 -8.51 -9.44 6.63
N PRO A 399 -9.63 -9.12 5.94
CA PRO A 399 -9.89 -9.67 4.62
C PRO A 399 -8.75 -9.37 3.64
N ASP A 400 -8.26 -10.40 2.94
CA ASP A 400 -7.24 -10.27 1.89
C ASP A 400 -7.87 -9.78 0.57
N THR A 401 -7.12 -9.75 -0.55
CA THR A 401 -7.59 -9.09 -1.78
C THR A 401 -8.96 -9.59 -2.26
N LYS A 402 -9.20 -10.90 -2.21
CA LYS A 402 -10.51 -11.49 -2.52
C LYS A 402 -11.61 -11.03 -1.57
N GLY A 403 -11.32 -10.92 -0.28
CA GLY A 403 -12.27 -10.45 0.73
C GLY A 403 -12.57 -8.96 0.57
N LYS A 404 -11.54 -8.12 0.37
CA LYS A 404 -11.72 -6.69 0.07
C LYS A 404 -12.60 -6.48 -1.17
N LYS A 405 -12.38 -7.28 -2.22
CA LYS A 405 -13.21 -7.27 -3.43
C LYS A 405 -14.68 -7.61 -3.13
N ILE A 406 -14.95 -8.66 -2.35
CA ILE A 406 -16.32 -9.04 -1.96
C ILE A 406 -17.03 -7.89 -1.23
N ILE A 407 -16.34 -7.24 -0.29
CA ILE A 407 -16.91 -6.10 0.46
C ILE A 407 -17.20 -4.94 -0.48
N GLY A 408 -16.22 -4.54 -1.29
CA GLY A 408 -16.36 -3.39 -2.19
C GLY A 408 -17.44 -3.59 -3.25
N GLU A 409 -17.50 -4.76 -3.90
CA GLU A 409 -18.54 -5.05 -4.90
C GLU A 409 -19.94 -5.11 -4.28
N ALA A 410 -20.08 -5.66 -3.07
CA ALA A 410 -21.36 -5.69 -2.36
C ALA A 410 -21.85 -4.28 -1.99
N VAL A 411 -20.95 -3.44 -1.47
CA VAL A 411 -21.25 -2.04 -1.13
C VAL A 411 -21.55 -1.22 -2.39
N GLY A 412 -20.72 -1.33 -3.43
CA GLY A 412 -20.91 -0.64 -4.71
C GLY A 412 -22.27 -0.95 -5.32
N LYS A 413 -22.61 -2.24 -5.43
CA LYS A 413 -23.90 -2.71 -5.94
C LYS A 413 -25.08 -2.17 -5.12
N PHE A 414 -24.99 -2.17 -3.79
CA PHE A 414 -26.04 -1.61 -2.94
C PHE A 414 -26.24 -0.12 -3.19
N LEU A 415 -25.15 0.64 -3.26
CA LEU A 415 -25.19 2.08 -3.45
C LEU A 415 -25.73 2.47 -4.83
N GLU A 416 -25.30 1.79 -5.90
CA GLU A 416 -25.85 1.98 -7.25
C GLU A 416 -27.36 1.73 -7.30
N GLN A 417 -27.84 0.68 -6.64
CA GLN A 417 -29.27 0.36 -6.61
C GLN A 417 -30.08 1.36 -5.78
N ARG A 418 -29.53 1.78 -4.62
CA ARG A 418 -30.22 2.63 -3.65
C ARG A 418 -30.27 4.09 -4.07
N PHE A 419 -29.24 4.55 -4.76
CA PHE A 419 -29.03 5.93 -5.20
C PHE A 419 -28.84 6.01 -6.72
N SER A 420 -29.66 5.26 -7.47
CA SER A 420 -29.64 5.28 -8.92
C SER A 420 -29.77 6.71 -9.49
N GLY A 421 -29.02 7.03 -10.54
CA GLY A 421 -28.92 8.38 -11.10
C GLY A 421 -27.95 9.31 -10.36
N TYR A 422 -27.50 8.97 -9.16
CA TYR A 422 -26.48 9.74 -8.44
C TYR A 422 -25.08 9.52 -9.05
N PHE A 423 -24.75 8.25 -9.30
CA PHE A 423 -23.44 7.82 -9.78
C PHE A 423 -23.31 7.84 -11.31
N ASP A 424 -24.43 7.87 -12.03
CA ASP A 424 -24.45 7.93 -13.51
C ASP A 424 -23.94 9.27 -14.08
N SER A 425 -23.77 10.29 -13.22
CA SER A 425 -23.29 11.63 -13.60
C SER A 425 -21.77 11.84 -13.43
N VAL A 426 -21.04 10.80 -12.99
CA VAL A 426 -19.63 10.89 -12.56
C VAL A 426 -18.68 10.06 -13.44
N ASN A 427 -19.17 9.41 -14.49
CA ASN A 427 -18.36 8.65 -15.46
C ASN A 427 -18.13 9.40 -16.77
#